data_AF-A0A2D7HGK9-F1
#
_entry.id   AF-A0A2D7HGK9-F1
#
_cell.length_a   1.000
_cell.length_b   1.000
_cell.length_c   1.000
_cell.angle_alpha   90.00
_cell.angle_beta   90.00
_cell.angle_gamma   90.00
#
_symmetry.space_group_name_H-M   'P 1'
#
loop_
_entity.id
_entity.type
_entity.pdbx_description
1 polymer ?
#
loop_
_entity_poly.entity_id
_entity_poly.type
_entity_poly.pdbx_seq_one_letter_code
_entity_poly.pdbx_strand_id
1 'polypeptide(L)' 'MRSLARQRPRFGSGRIHRLLTQRGWTVNQKRVHRLWKREHMQVTRKQHRKRRFPDGSENGCVRHRARY' A
#
# COMPACT_ATOMS: atom_id res chain seq x y z
N MET A 1 -5.19 18.86 5.13
CA MET A 1 -4.89 17.51 4.60
C MET A 1 -4.64 16.49 5.70
N ARG A 2 -3.68 16.72 6.62
CA ARG A 2 -3.34 15.79 7.72
C ARG A 2 -4.55 15.36 8.56
N SER A 3 -5.42 16.29 8.92
CA SER A 3 -6.67 15.99 9.65
C SER A 3 -7.56 14.98 8.92
N LEU A 4 -7.77 15.16 7.62
CA LEU A 4 -8.54 14.24 6.77
C LEU A 4 -7.87 12.87 6.64
N ALA A 5 -6.53 12.84 6.51
CA ALA A 5 -5.78 11.59 6.44
C ALA A 5 -5.87 10.80 7.76
N ARG A 6 -5.85 11.46 8.92
CA ARG A 6 -6.05 10.82 10.23
C ARG A 6 -7.48 10.30 10.42
N GLN A 7 -8.48 11.07 10.02
CA GLN A 7 -9.88 10.62 10.09
C GLN A 7 -10.17 9.44 9.15
N ARG A 8 -9.44 9.34 8.04
CA ARG A 8 -9.63 8.31 7.01
C ARG A 8 -8.29 7.68 6.61
N PRO A 9 -7.69 6.83 7.47
CA PRO A 9 -6.36 6.28 7.24
C PRO A 9 -6.24 5.36 6.02
N ARG A 10 -7.37 4.85 5.50
CA ARG A 10 -7.42 4.01 4.28
C ARG A 10 -7.48 4.82 2.98
N PHE A 11 -7.58 6.15 3.07
CA PHE A 11 -7.72 7.00 1.89
C PHE A 11 -6.35 7.40 1.37
N GLY A 12 -6.09 7.09 0.09
CA GLY A 12 -4.88 7.57 -0.60
C GLY A 12 -5.00 9.03 -1.05
N SER A 13 -3.90 9.55 -1.59
CA SER A 13 -3.78 10.95 -2.03
C SER A 13 -4.89 11.41 -3.00
N GLY A 14 -5.33 10.52 -3.91
CA GLY A 14 -6.39 10.83 -4.87
C GLY A 14 -7.77 11.03 -4.24
N ARG A 15 -8.13 10.21 -3.23
CA ARG A 15 -9.42 10.37 -2.53
C ARG A 15 -9.44 11.62 -1.67
N ILE A 16 -8.31 11.94 -1.04
CA ILE A 16 -8.17 13.17 -0.25
C ILE A 16 -8.25 14.41 -1.13
N HIS A 17 -7.62 14.37 -2.32
CA HIS A 17 -7.76 15.44 -3.32
C HIS A 17 -9.22 15.68 -3.69
N ARG A 18 -9.99 14.63 -4.01
CA ARG A 18 -11.42 14.74 -4.32
C ARG A 18 -12.23 15.33 -3.16
N LEU A 19 -11.93 14.92 -1.92
CA LEU A 19 -12.54 15.46 -0.70
C LEU A 19 -12.23 16.94 -0.48
N LEU A 20 -11.01 17.37 -0.79
CA LEU A 20 -10.62 18.77 -0.71
C LEU A 20 -11.37 19.60 -1.75
N THR A 21 -11.48 19.11 -2.99
CA THR A 21 -12.24 19.77 -4.05
C THR A 21 -13.73 19.87 -3.74
N GLN A 22 -14.35 18.81 -3.19
CA GLN A 22 -15.75 18.85 -2.73
C GLN A 22 -16.00 19.86 -1.61
N ARG A 23 -14.97 20.17 -0.80
CA ARG A 23 -15.03 21.21 0.23
C ARG A 23 -14.71 22.61 -0.28
N GLY A 24 -14.62 22.79 -1.61
CA GLY A 24 -14.35 24.09 -2.23
C GLY A 24 -12.87 24.46 -2.33
N TRP A 25 -11.94 23.55 -2.02
CA TRP A 25 -10.50 23.84 -2.15
C TRP A 25 -9.98 23.53 -3.56
N THR A 26 -9.48 24.55 -4.26
CA THR A 26 -8.81 24.45 -5.55
C THR A 26 -7.35 24.06 -5.36
N VAL A 27 -7.08 22.76 -5.22
CA VAL A 27 -5.73 22.21 -5.05
C VAL A 27 -5.39 21.27 -6.19
N ASN A 28 -4.20 21.41 -6.77
CA ASN A 28 -3.73 20.49 -7.80
C ASN A 28 -3.45 19.09 -7.21
N GLN A 29 -3.93 18.03 -7.86
CA GLN A 29 -3.70 16.64 -7.46
C GLN A 29 -2.21 16.31 -7.33
N LYS A 30 -1.36 16.86 -8.21
CA LYS A 30 0.11 16.69 -8.16
C LYS A 30 0.69 17.28 -6.87
N ARG A 31 0.22 18.47 -6.44
CA ARG A 31 0.66 19.11 -5.19
C ARG A 31 0.26 18.25 -4.00
N VAL A 32 -0.97 17.74 -4.01
CA VAL A 32 -1.45 16.83 -2.96
C VAL A 32 -0.57 15.58 -2.87
N HIS A 33 -0.26 14.95 -4.01
CA HIS A 33 0.58 13.76 -4.05
C HIS A 33 2.02 14.02 -3.57
N ARG A 34 2.63 15.16 -3.93
CA ARG A 34 3.98 15.53 -3.47
C ARG A 34 4.04 15.71 -1.95
N LEU A 35 3.07 16.44 -1.38
CA LEU A 35 2.94 16.59 0.07
C LEU A 35 2.66 15.24 0.74
N TRP A 36 1.83 14.40 0.13
CA TRP A 36 1.53 13.06 0.62
C TRP A 36 2.77 12.17 0.77
N LYS A 37 3.68 12.20 -0.23
CA LYS A 37 4.97 11.49 -0.16
C LYS A 37 5.90 12.09 0.88
N ARG A 38 6.01 13.43 0.93
CA ARG A 38 6.90 14.14 1.87
C ARG A 38 6.51 13.93 3.33
N GLU A 39 5.22 13.86 3.62
CA GLU A 39 4.70 13.69 4.96
C GLU A 39 4.49 12.23 5.36
N HIS A 40 4.96 11.28 4.54
CA HIS A 40 4.85 9.83 4.80
C HIS A 40 3.42 9.34 5.09
N MET A 41 2.39 10.01 4.58
CA MET A 41 0.98 9.62 4.77
C MET A 41 0.56 8.43 3.90
N GLN A 42 1.50 7.62 3.43
CA GLN A 42 1.21 6.49 2.55
C GLN A 42 0.37 5.45 3.30
N VAL A 43 -0.74 5.05 2.68
CA VAL A 43 -1.60 4.00 3.24
C VAL A 43 -0.81 2.70 3.23
N THR A 44 -0.56 2.13 4.41
CA THR A 44 0.14 0.85 4.54
C THR A 44 -0.62 -0.21 3.75
N ARG A 45 0.05 -0.82 2.77
CA ARG A 45 -0.52 -1.93 2.01
C ARG A 45 -0.56 -3.14 2.93
N LYS A 46 -1.74 -3.74 3.11
CA LYS A 46 -1.86 -5.01 3.84
C LYS A 46 -1.09 -6.06 3.06
N GLN A 47 -0.06 -6.65 3.67
CA GLN A 47 0.67 -7.75 3.05
C GLN A 47 -0.24 -8.98 3.03
N HIS A 48 -0.55 -9.47 1.83
CA HIS A 48 -1.31 -10.72 1.70
C HIS A 48 -0.37 -11.88 2.05
N ARG A 49 -0.78 -12.74 2.97
CA ARG A 49 0.00 -13.93 3.34
C ARG A 49 0.06 -14.84 2.12
N LYS A 50 1.26 -15.10 1.60
CA LYS A 50 1.45 -16.10 0.54
C LYS A 50 0.98 -17.45 1.08
N ARG A 51 -0.06 -18.01 0.46
CA ARG A 51 -0.46 -19.40 0.74
C ARG A 51 0.68 -20.30 0.29
N ARG A 52 1.11 -21.24 1.13
CA ARG A 52 1.98 -22.34 0.67
C ARG A 52 1.13 -23.18 -0.28
N PHE A 53 1.72 -23.57 -1.41
CA PHE A 53 1.07 -24.51 -2.32
C PHE A 53 0.83 -25.84 -1.57
N PRO A 54 -0.33 -26.49 -1.77
CA PRO A 54 -0.68 -27.72 -1.05
C PRO A 54 0.18 -28.91 -1.49
N ASP A 55 0.66 -28.94 -2.74
CA ASP A 55 1.64 -29.91 -3.20
C ASP A 55 2.96 -29.73 -2.44
N GLY A 56 3.24 -30.72 -1.60
CA GLY A 56 4.39 -30.77 -0.72
C GLY A 56 5.71 -30.70 -1.49
N SER A 57 6.78 -30.37 -0.77
CA SER A 57 8.15 -30.33 -1.30
C SER A 57 8.72 -31.71 -1.65
N GLU A 58 7.87 -32.70 -1.94
CA GLU A 58 8.24 -34.10 -2.13
C GLU A 58 9.10 -34.29 -3.39
N ASN A 59 8.83 -33.51 -4.44
CA ASN A 59 9.66 -33.47 -5.65
C ASN A 59 10.74 -32.37 -5.63
N GLY A 60 10.96 -31.73 -4.47
CA GLY A 60 11.85 -30.59 -4.34
C GLY A 60 13.31 -31.01 -4.14
N CYS A 61 14.13 -30.98 -5.18
CA CYS A 61 15.58 -31.26 -5.15
C CYS A 61 16.40 -30.34 -4.22
N VAL A 62 15.80 -29.26 -3.68
CA VAL A 62 16.44 -28.28 -2.80
C VAL A 62 16.98 -28.88 -1.49
N ARG A 63 16.37 -29.97 -0.99
CA ARG A 63 16.80 -30.63 0.26
C ARG A 63 17.48 -31.99 0.06
N HIS A 64 17.59 -32.47 -1.18
CA HIS A 64 18.25 -33.74 -1.46
C HIS A 64 19.76 -33.54 -1.48
N ARG A 65 20.46 -34.14 -0.50
CA ARG A 65 21.93 -34.24 -0.53
C ARG A 65 22.33 -35.27 -1.58
N ALA A 66 23.33 -34.92 -2.40
CA ALA A 66 24.00 -35.89 -3.26
C ALA A 66 24.60 -37.00 -2.39
N ARG A 67 24.27 -38.25 -2.71
CA ARG A 67 24.95 -39.42 -2.16
C ARG A 67 26.03 -39.84 -3.15
N TYR A 68 27.25 -40.00 -2.66
CA TYR A 68 28.36 -40.66 -3.33
C TYR A 68 28.66 -41.94 -2.56
#